data_AF-A0A6V7IDR4-F1
#
_entry.id   AF-A0A6V7IDR4-F1
#
_cell.length_a   1.000
_cell.length_b   1.000
_cell.length_c   1.000
_cell.angle_alpha   90.00
_cell.angle_beta   90.00
_cell.angle_gamma   90.00
#
_symmetry.space_group_name_H-M   'P 1'
#
loop_
_entity.id
_entity.type
_entity.pdbx_description
1 polymer ?
#
loop_
_entity_poly.entity_id
_entity_poly.type
_entity_poly.pdbx_seq_one_letter_code
_entity_poly.pdbx_strand_id
1 'polypeptide(L)' 'ALSGQCGFMAANMYAKSIFGEDALANLSIEKPLNKPDAPVVGHIRIRAKSQGMALSLGDKINSAQKLVQPKVVQAA' A
#
# COMPACT_ATOMS: atom_id res chain seq x y z
N ALA A 1 4.14 24.06 2.23
CA ALA A 1 3.79 22.67 1.88
C ALA A 1 3.78 22.40 0.36
N LEU A 2 3.75 23.41 -0.52
CA LEU A 2 3.64 23.22 -1.99
C LEU A 2 4.94 23.51 -2.79
N SER A 3 6.07 23.73 -2.13
CA SER A 3 7.33 24.12 -2.79
C SER A 3 8.53 23.32 -2.27
N GLY A 4 8.43 21.99 -2.32
CA GLY A 4 9.51 21.07 -1.98
C GLY A 4 9.28 19.68 -2.57
N GLN A 5 10.32 18.85 -2.63
CA GLN A 5 10.15 17.44 -2.98
C GLN A 5 9.28 16.76 -1.91
N CYS A 6 8.06 16.38 -2.28
CA CYS A 6 7.16 15.64 -1.40
C CYS A 6 7.41 14.15 -1.60
N GLY A 7 8.00 13.51 -0.60
CA GLY A 7 8.17 12.05 -0.59
C GLY A 7 6.90 11.28 -0.24
N PHE A 8 5.76 11.96 -0.04
CA PHE A 8 4.53 11.38 0.48
C PHE A 8 3.40 11.37 -0.57
N MET A 9 2.62 10.29 -0.59
CA MET A 9 1.41 10.14 -1.40
C MET A 9 0.27 9.56 -0.56
N ALA A 10 -0.90 10.17 -0.65
CA ALA A 10 -2.15 9.61 -0.13
C ALA A 10 -3.15 9.43 -1.27
N ALA A 11 -3.88 8.30 -1.27
CA ALA A 11 -4.89 8.00 -2.27
C ALA A 11 -6.08 7.27 -1.65
N ASN A 12 -7.27 7.54 -2.19
CA ASN A 12 -8.50 6.83 -1.86
C ASN A 12 -8.87 5.95 -3.05
N MET A 13 -9.10 4.67 -2.80
CA MET A 13 -9.39 3.67 -3.82
C MET A 13 -10.74 3.02 -3.51
N TYR A 14 -11.43 2.59 -4.56
CA TYR A 14 -12.71 1.90 -4.48
C TYR A 14 -12.68 0.65 -5.37
N ALA A 15 -13.30 -0.42 -4.90
CA ALA A 15 -13.50 -1.64 -5.66
C ALA A 15 -14.87 -2.23 -5.37
N LYS A 16 -15.42 -2.96 -6.33
CA LYS A 16 -16.66 -3.73 -6.20
C LYS A 16 -16.39 -5.20 -6.50
N SER A 17 -16.83 -6.10 -5.63
CA SER A 17 -16.71 -7.54 -5.85
C SER A 17 -17.69 -8.02 -6.94
N ILE A 18 -17.45 -9.20 -7.51
CA ILE A 18 -18.39 -9.84 -8.45
C ILE A 18 -19.77 -10.10 -7.84
N PHE A 19 -19.84 -10.17 -6.50
CA PHE A 19 -21.07 -10.34 -5.74
C PHE A 19 -21.76 -9.00 -5.40
N GLY A 20 -21.24 -7.89 -5.95
CA GLY A 20 -21.79 -6.56 -5.75
C GLY A 20 -21.43 -5.90 -4.42
N GLU A 21 -20.45 -6.44 -3.68
CA GLU A 21 -20.03 -5.89 -2.39
C GLU A 21 -18.99 -4.77 -2.59
N ASP A 22 -19.20 -3.65 -1.92
CA ASP A 22 -18.31 -2.48 -1.99
C ASP A 22 -17.12 -2.61 -1.01
N ALA A 23 -15.95 -2.17 -1.48
CA ALA A 23 -14.74 -2.04 -0.69
C ALA A 23 -14.06 -0.68 -0.96
N LEU A 24 -13.58 -0.05 0.11
CA LEU A 24 -12.81 1.19 0.08
C LEU A 24 -11.43 0.93 0.66
N ALA A 25 -10.40 1.51 0.06
CA ALA A 25 -9.05 1.50 0.61
C ALA A 25 -8.50 2.91 0.68
N ASN A 26 -7.86 3.23 1.81
CA ASN A 26 -7.11 4.48 1.98
C ASN A 26 -5.64 4.09 2.01
N LEU A 27 -4.85 4.67 1.13
CA LEU A 27 -3.42 4.47 0.99
C LEU A 27 -2.71 5.73 1.47
N SER A 28 -1.68 5.56 2.29
CA SER A 28 -0.83 6.65 2.77
C SER A 28 0.59 6.12 2.85
N ILE A 29 1.45 6.59 1.96
CA ILE A 29 2.81 6.07 1.77
C ILE A 29 3.82 7.19 1.63
N GLU A 30 5.06 6.88 1.98
CA GLU A 30 6.18 7.77 1.84
C GLU A 30 7.45 7.04 1.36
N LYS A 31 8.32 7.81 0.71
CA LYS A 31 9.68 7.43 0.38
C LYS A 31 10.64 8.44 1.01
N PRO A 32 11.57 8.00 1.88
CA PRO A 32 12.55 8.89 2.50
C PRO A 32 13.39 9.60 1.43
N LEU A 33 13.37 10.94 1.43
CA LEU A 33 14.13 11.75 0.47
C LEU A 33 15.65 11.56 0.64
N ASN A 34 16.08 11.26 1.87
CA ASN A 34 17.48 11.13 2.26
C ASN A 34 18.10 9.81 1.78
N LYS A 35 17.28 8.84 1.33
CA LYS A 35 17.70 7.51 0.91
C LYS A 35 16.88 7.08 -0.31
N PRO A 36 17.31 7.44 -1.54
CA PRO A 36 16.58 7.12 -2.77
C PRO A 36 16.36 5.62 -3.00
N ASP A 37 17.18 4.76 -2.40
CA ASP A 37 17.05 3.30 -2.49
C ASP A 37 16.22 2.68 -1.35
N ALA A 38 15.74 3.51 -0.41
CA ALA A 38 14.87 3.02 0.64
C ALA A 38 13.53 2.53 0.06
N PRO A 39 12.97 1.44 0.62
CA PRO A 39 11.65 0.97 0.22
C PRO A 39 10.59 2.03 0.54
N VAL A 40 9.50 1.99 -0.22
CA VAL A 40 8.31 2.77 0.09
C VAL A 40 7.66 2.17 1.34
N VAL A 41 7.38 3.01 2.32
CA VAL A 41 6.77 2.63 3.60
C VAL A 41 5.44 3.33 3.77
N GLY A 42 4.54 2.78 4.58
CA GLY A 42 3.24 3.40 4.81
C GLY A 42 2.19 2.41 5.28
N HIS A 43 0.93 2.84 5.23
CA HIS A 43 -0.21 2.05 5.65
C HIS A 43 -1.32 2.01 4.60
N ILE A 44 -2.02 0.88 4.57
CA ILE A 44 -3.24 0.68 3.80
C ILE A 44 -4.35 0.36 4.78
N ARG A 45 -5.44 1.12 4.73
CA ARG A 45 -6.63 0.90 5.53
C ARG A 45 -7.79 0.47 4.64
N ILE A 46 -8.30 -0.73 4.89
CA ILE A 46 -9.38 -1.33 4.12
C ILE A 46 -10.69 -1.18 4.90
N ARG A 47 -11.76 -0.79 4.21
CA ARG A 47 -13.14 -0.86 4.71
C ARG A 47 -13.93 -1.72 3.74
N ALA A 48 -14.63 -2.72 4.27
CA ALA A 48 -15.50 -3.59 3.49
C ALA A 48 -16.75 -3.91 4.30
N LYS A 49 -17.81 -4.36 3.62
CA LYS A 49 -19.09 -4.71 4.25
C LYS A 49 -18.97 -5.90 5.21
N SER A 50 -18.15 -6.90 4.86
CA SER A 50 -17.94 -8.12 5.65
C SER A 50 -16.49 -8.23 6.14
N GLN A 51 -16.31 -8.86 7.30
CA GLN A 51 -14.97 -9.16 7.83
C GLN A 51 -14.17 -10.06 6.89
N GLY A 52 -14.82 -11.06 6.28
CA GLY A 52 -14.18 -11.98 5.34
C GLY A 52 -13.57 -11.27 4.14
N MET A 53 -14.26 -10.26 3.59
CA MET A 53 -13.70 -9.43 2.52
C MET A 53 -12.49 -8.61 2.97
N ALA A 54 -12.58 -7.97 4.14
CA ALA A 54 -11.49 -7.15 4.66
C ALA A 54 -10.22 -7.98 4.89
N LEU A 55 -10.38 -9.18 5.48
CA LEU A 55 -9.29 -10.14 5.68
C LEU A 55 -8.71 -10.61 4.33
N SER A 56 -9.56 -11.04 3.40
CA SER A 56 -9.11 -11.53 2.09
C SER A 56 -8.34 -10.46 1.29
N LEU A 57 -8.81 -9.21 1.30
CA LEU A 57 -8.10 -8.09 0.67
C LEU A 57 -6.77 -7.80 1.37
N GLY A 58 -6.76 -7.84 2.72
CA GLY A 58 -5.53 -7.69 3.51
C GLY A 58 -4.49 -8.75 3.19
N ASP A 59 -4.90 -10.02 3.07
CA ASP A 59 -4.01 -11.13 2.73
C ASP A 59 -3.42 -11.00 1.32
N LYS A 60 -4.22 -10.53 0.35
CA LYS A 60 -3.73 -10.24 -1.02
C LYS A 60 -2.69 -9.12 -1.02
N ILE A 61 -2.93 -8.06 -0.26
CA ILE A 61 -1.98 -6.93 -0.13
C ILE A 61 -0.69 -7.41 0.54
N ASN A 62 -0.78 -8.16 1.64
CA ASN A 62 0.39 -8.69 2.34
C ASN A 62 1.20 -9.64 1.44
N SER A 63 0.52 -10.48 0.66
CA SER A 63 1.17 -11.36 -0.32
C SER A 63 1.90 -10.56 -1.39
N ALA A 64 1.28 -9.51 -1.93
CA ALA A 64 1.91 -8.61 -2.90
C ALA A 64 3.13 -7.90 -2.32
N GLN A 65 3.08 -7.45 -1.06
CA GLN A 65 4.22 -6.82 -0.38
C GLN A 65 5.42 -7.77 -0.21
N LYS A 66 5.17 -9.06 0.05
CA LYS A 66 6.24 -10.07 0.18
C LYS A 66 6.94 -10.37 -1.15
N LEU A 67 6.25 -10.23 -2.28
CA LEU A 67 6.84 -10.45 -3.61
C LEU A 67 7.80 -9.32 -4.02
N VAL A 68 7.64 -8.13 -3.46
CA VAL A 68 8.44 -6.93 -3.78
C VAL A 68 9.56 -6.73 -2.75
N GLN A 69 10.15 -7.82 -2.22
CA GLN A 69 11.40 -7.67 -1.48
C GLN A 69 12.50 -7.22 -2.44
N PRO A 70 13.16 -6.08 -2.20
CA PRO A 70 14.34 -5.72 -2.97
C PRO A 70 15.40 -6.78 -2.67
N LYS A 71 15.95 -7.42 -3.71
CA LYS A 71 17.19 -8.17 -3.58
C LYS A 71 18.19 -7.21 -2.95
N VAL A 72 18.52 -7.41 -1.67
CA VAL A 72 19.70 -6.80 -1.07
C VAL A 72 20.84 -7.30 -1.93
N VAL A 73 21.38 -6.43 -2.79
CA VAL A 73 22.63 -6.71 -3.50
C VAL A 73 23.66 -6.76 -2.39
N GLN A 74 23.97 -7.97 -1.96
CA GLN A 74 25.02 -8.27 -1.01
C GLN A 74 26.31 -7.88 -1.73
N ALA A 75 26.79 -6.67 -1.47
CA ALA A 75 28.10 -6.23 -1.94
C ALA A 75 29.14 -7.12 -1.23
N ALA A 76 29.75 -8.00 -2.02
CA ALA A 76 30.97 -8.72 -1.67
C ALA A 76 32.16 -7.75 -1.59
#